data_AF-K7P3Z9-F1
#
_entry.id   AF-K7P3Z9-F1
#
_cell.length_a   1.000
_cell.length_b   1.000
_cell.length_c   1.000
_cell.angle_alpha   90.00
_cell.angle_beta   90.00
_cell.angle_gamma   90.00
#
_symmetry.space_group_name_H-M   'P 1'
#
loop_
_entity.id
_entity.type
_entity.pdbx_description
1 polymer ?
#
loop_
_entity_poly.entity_id
_entity_poly.type
_entity_poly.pdbx_seq_one_letter_code
_entity_poly.pdbx_strand_id
1 'polypeptide(L)' 'KKIGKMVQYGAEITAYAEQRKMKKLTRVKRKELLLWITISGISIDDPSSGKIYFKSATEIGKSFPTSAF' A
#
# COMPACT_ATOMS: atom_id res chain seq x y z
N LYS A 1 10.24 9.75 -9.26
CA LYS A 1 9.12 10.73 -9.36
C LYS A 1 8.09 10.35 -8.29
N LYS A 2 7.70 11.27 -7.40
CA LYS A 2 6.79 10.98 -6.28
C LYS A 2 5.35 10.74 -6.77
N ILE A 3 4.57 9.95 -6.03
CA ILE A 3 3.18 9.57 -6.39
C ILE A 3 2.19 10.72 -6.15
N GLY A 4 2.50 11.65 -5.24
CA GLY A 4 1.65 12.82 -4.96
C GLY A 4 0.32 12.47 -4.28
N LYS A 5 0.21 11.29 -3.64
CA LYS A 5 -0.98 10.86 -2.89
C LYS A 5 -0.81 11.19 -1.41
N MET A 6 -1.89 11.63 -0.78
CA MET A 6 -1.94 11.86 0.66
C MET A 6 -2.14 10.53 1.39
N VAL A 7 -1.39 10.32 2.47
CA VAL A 7 -1.43 9.11 3.29
C VAL A 7 -1.56 9.51 4.74
N GLN A 8 -2.36 8.78 5.49
CA GLN A 8 -2.53 8.90 6.93
C GLN A 8 -2.00 7.63 7.61
N TYR A 9 -1.20 7.84 8.64
CA TYR A 9 -0.60 6.80 9.46
C TYR A 9 -1.10 6.92 10.90
N GLY A 10 -1.39 5.79 11.54
CA GLY A 10 -1.60 5.74 12.98
C GLY A 10 -0.29 5.83 13.77
N ALA A 11 -0.38 6.07 15.08
CA ALA A 11 0.78 6.09 15.98
C ALA A 11 1.49 4.73 16.07
N GLU A 12 0.75 3.64 15.86
CA GLU A 12 1.27 2.29 15.78
C GLU A 12 0.72 1.63 14.51
N ILE A 13 1.60 0.96 13.77
CA ILE A 13 1.28 0.22 12.55
C ILE A 13 1.74 -1.21 12.77
N THR A 14 0.86 -2.17 12.52
CA THR A 14 1.19 -3.60 12.57
C THR A 14 0.95 -4.26 11.22
N ALA A 15 1.78 -5.24 10.89
CA ALA A 15 1.67 -6.07 9.69
C ALA A 15 2.44 -7.37 9.89
N TYR A 16 2.08 -8.40 9.13
CA TYR A 16 2.92 -9.58 8.94
C TYR A 16 3.79 -9.36 7.72
N ALA A 17 5.10 -9.29 7.93
CA ALA A 17 6.08 -9.14 6.87
C ALA A 17 6.57 -10.51 6.39
N GLU A 18 6.47 -10.74 5.08
CA GLU A 18 7.05 -11.86 4.36
C GLU A 18 7.94 -11.29 3.25
N GLN A 19 8.72 -12.16 2.59
CA GLN A 19 9.51 -11.71 1.46
C GLN A 19 8.61 -11.07 0.40
N ARG A 20 8.85 -9.78 0.12
CA ARG A 20 8.12 -8.96 -0.88
C ARG A 20 6.63 -8.78 -0.60
N LYS A 21 6.15 -9.06 0.61
CA LYS A 21 4.73 -8.96 0.95
C LYS A 21 4.51 -8.51 2.39
N MET A 22 3.55 -7.63 2.58
CA MET A 22 3.02 -7.27 3.90
C MET A 22 1.52 -7.58 3.93
N LYS A 23 1.10 -8.36 4.92
CA LYS A 23 -0.30 -8.78 5.11
C LYS A 23 -0.86 -8.19 6.39
N LYS A 24 -2.20 -8.03 6.44
CA LYS A 24 -2.95 -7.51 7.59
C LYS A 24 -2.36 -6.19 8.10
N LEU A 25 -2.02 -5.29 7.17
CA LEU A 25 -1.53 -3.96 7.50
C LEU A 25 -2.63 -3.17 8.21
N THR A 26 -2.32 -2.61 9.37
CA THR A 26 -3.28 -1.86 10.19
C THR A 26 -2.99 -0.37 10.20
N ARG A 27 -4.04 0.45 10.38
CA ARG A 27 -3.95 1.90 10.64
C ARG A 27 -3.18 2.72 9.59
N VAL A 28 -3.10 2.23 8.35
CA VAL A 28 -2.62 2.98 7.19
C VAL A 28 -3.78 3.25 6.23
N LYS A 29 -3.98 4.51 5.87
CA LYS A 29 -5.02 4.94 4.92
C LYS A 29 -4.44 5.82 3.84
N ARG A 30 -4.89 5.66 2.59
CA ARG A 30 -4.58 6.59 1.50
C ARG A 30 -5.81 7.44 1.17
N LYS A 31 -5.59 8.67 0.75
CA LYS A 31 -6.67 9.51 0.23
C LYS A 31 -6.91 9.20 -1.24
N GLU A 32 -8.13 8.81 -1.57
CA GLU A 32 -8.59 8.68 -2.95
C GLU A 32 -9.82 9.57 -3.13
N LEU A 33 -9.69 10.58 -4.00
CA LEU A 33 -10.67 11.67 -4.11
C LEU A 33 -10.97 12.29 -2.74
N LEU A 34 -12.21 12.15 -2.26
CA LEU A 34 -12.67 12.68 -0.96
C LEU A 34 -12.67 11.62 0.15
N LEU A 35 -12.34 10.35 -0.14
CA LEU A 35 -12.44 9.24 0.80
C LEU A 35 -11.06 8.77 1.29
N TRP A 36 -11.02 8.34 2.55
CA TRP A 36 -9.88 7.66 3.13
C TRP A 36 -10.05 6.14 3.01
N ILE A 37 -9.17 5.52 2.23
CA ILE A 37 -9.21 4.08 1.95
C ILE A 37 -8.13 3.38 2.77
N THR A 38 -8.53 2.42 3.61
CA THR A 38 -7.61 1.59 4.38
C THR A 38 -6.79 0.67 3.46
N ILE A 39 -5.48 0.67 3.65
CA ILE A 39 -4.55 -0.24 3.01
C ILE A 39 -4.41 -1.47 3.90
N SER A 40 -4.76 -2.65 3.38
CA SER A 40 -4.77 -3.93 4.11
C SER A 40 -3.55 -4.79 3.80
N GLY A 41 -2.85 -4.50 2.70
CA GLY A 41 -1.65 -5.24 2.31
C GLY A 41 -0.86 -4.56 1.20
N ILE A 42 0.39 -4.99 1.07
CA ILE A 42 1.35 -4.52 0.07
C ILE A 42 2.05 -5.74 -0.51
N SER A 43 2.22 -5.82 -1.83
CA SER A 43 2.95 -6.92 -2.48
C SER A 43 3.75 -6.45 -3.68
N ILE A 44 4.84 -7.17 -3.97
CA ILE A 44 5.52 -7.13 -5.25
C ILE A 44 5.39 -8.54 -5.83
N ASP A 45 4.36 -8.75 -6.67
CA ASP A 45 4.03 -10.06 -7.23
C ASP A 45 5.07 -10.49 -8.27
N ASP A 46 5.42 -9.62 -9.21
CA ASP A 46 6.52 -9.82 -10.14
C ASP A 46 7.66 -8.84 -9.83
N PRO A 47 8.83 -9.30 -9.35
CA PRO A 47 9.96 -8.43 -9.03
C PRO A 47 10.54 -7.74 -10.26
N SER A 48 10.40 -8.33 -11.45
CA SER A 48 10.92 -7.74 -12.69
C SER A 48 10.09 -6.55 -13.17
N SER A 49 8.80 -6.50 -12.80
CA SER A 49 7.89 -5.40 -13.16
C SER A 49 8.29 -4.02 -12.63
N GLY A 50 9.11 -3.97 -11.58
CA GLY A 50 9.42 -2.72 -10.87
C GLY A 50 8.19 -2.04 -10.27
N LYS A 51 7.13 -2.80 -9.94
CA LYS A 51 5.87 -2.27 -9.38
C LYS A 51 5.58 -2.85 -8.00
N ILE A 52 4.96 -2.03 -7.15
CA ILE A 52 4.43 -2.38 -5.84
C ILE A 52 2.90 -2.25 -5.91
N TYR A 53 2.18 -3.30 -5.55
CA TYR A 53 0.73 -3.34 -5.43
C TYR A 53 0.28 -3.02 -4.00
N PHE A 54 -0.68 -2.11 -3.87
CA PHE A 54 -1.29 -1.72 -2.60
C PHE A 54 -2.74 -2.19 -2.60
N LYS A 55 -3.03 -3.19 -1.75
CA LYS A 55 -4.36 -3.78 -1.57
C LYS A 55 -5.15 -2.99 -0.53
N SER A 56 -6.42 -2.71 -0.82
CA SER A 56 -7.33 -2.08 0.13
C SER A 56 -8.13 -3.13 0.91
N ALA A 57 -8.86 -2.70 1.95
CA ALA A 57 -9.72 -3.57 2.74
C ALA A 57 -10.82 -4.28 1.93
N THR A 58 -11.24 -3.74 0.78
CA THR A 58 -12.21 -4.37 -0.14
C THR A 58 -11.55 -5.26 -1.20
N GLU A 59 -10.31 -5.69 -0.95
CA GLU A 59 -9.48 -6.53 -1.83
C GLU A 59 -9.05 -5.95 -3.18
N ILE A 60 -9.62 -4.81 -3.61
CA ILE A 60 -9.19 -4.07 -4.79
C ILE A 60 -7.95 -3.23 -4.44
N GLY A 61 -7.08 -2.94 -5.41
CA GLY A 61 -5.84 -2.21 -5.16
C GLY A 61 -5.31 -1.46 -6.38
N LYS A 62 -4.13 -0.85 -6.23
CA LYS A 62 -3.43 -0.15 -7.31
C LYS A 62 -1.93 -0.43 -7.24
N SER A 63 -1.30 -0.48 -8.41
CA SER A 63 0.15 -0.63 -8.53
C SER A 63 0.83 0.70 -8.81
N PHE A 64 2.01 0.90 -8.21
CA PHE A 64 2.87 2.06 -8.42
C PHE A 64 4.30 1.62 -8.67
N PRO A 65 5.12 2.39 -9.40
CA PRO A 65 6.52 2.05 -9.59
C PRO A 65 7.27 2.07 -8.25
N THR A 66 8.18 1.11 -8.04
CA THR A 66 9.04 1.02 -6.85
C THR A 66 9.84 2.30 -6.64
N SER A 67 10.32 2.92 -7.74
CA SER A 67 11.10 4.17 -7.75
C SER A 67 10.35 5.42 -7.29
N ALA A 68 9.08 5.29 -6.89
CA ALA A 68 8.28 6.40 -6.37
C ALA A 68 8.21 6.43 -4.83
N PHE A 69 8.81 5.45 -4.15
CA PHE A 69 8.99 5.35 -2.71
C PHE A 69 10.47 5.40 -2.37
#